data_AF-A0A453NG35-F1
#
_entry.id   AF-A0A453NG35-F1
#
_cell.length_a   1.000
_cell.length_b   1.000
_cell.length_c   1.000
_cell.angle_alpha   90.00
_cell.angle_beta   90.00
_cell.angle_gamma   90.00
#
_symmetry.space_group_name_H-M   'P 1'
#
loop_
_entity.id
_entity.type
_entity.pdbx_description
1 polymer ?
#
loop_
_entity_poly.entity_id
_entity_poly.type
_entity_poly.pdbx_seq_one_letter_code
_entity_poly.pdbx_strand_id
1 'polypeptide(L)'
;MENGNYKPLKYPKHGDTWIRKLSKYITDSTLHAKDFILDCLSHGLSGYKNLSPSHKLDVLNSLCDEALSSEKLRTRIEAREGVARQKIRAATEKEKELKERQNDMAKTMGGEIAGNEEANNIFCQIKEAKEVKQAAMNELEERGCVLRSTPVMVDKGVAYWKLDGYCDNNTNILRQEFDKEATMKNQDKWFMFSEDEQKVVENHVTTRSQRPWRKDNRV
;
A
#
# COMPACT_ATOMS: atom_id res chain seq x y z
N MET A 1 -16.89 -23.01 -32.49
CA MET A 1 -16.66 -21.61 -32.89
C MET A 1 -17.79 -20.81 -32.28
N GLU A 2 -17.58 -20.20 -31.13
CA GLU A 2 -18.56 -19.35 -30.47
C GLU A 2 -17.95 -17.97 -30.26
N ASN A 3 -18.52 -16.99 -30.96
CA ASN A 3 -18.11 -15.60 -30.94
C ASN A 3 -18.55 -14.97 -29.62
N GLY A 4 -17.62 -14.87 -28.66
CA GLY A 4 -17.77 -14.05 -27.47
C GLY A 4 -17.91 -12.58 -27.87
N ASN A 5 -19.07 -11.99 -27.58
CA ASN A 5 -19.39 -10.58 -27.81
C ASN A 5 -18.53 -9.69 -26.88
N TYR A 6 -17.29 -9.38 -27.28
CA TYR A 6 -16.46 -8.39 -26.61
C TYR A 6 -17.06 -6.99 -26.87
N LYS A 7 -17.74 -6.40 -25.88
CA LYS A 7 -18.01 -4.96 -25.91
C LYS A 7 -16.67 -4.24 -25.70
N PRO A 8 -16.15 -3.49 -26.69
CA PRO A 8 -14.92 -2.73 -26.50
C PRO A 8 -15.17 -1.68 -25.41
N LEU A 9 -14.23 -1.55 -24.48
CA LEU A 9 -14.17 -0.43 -23.56
C LEU A 9 -14.26 0.86 -24.39
N LYS A 10 -15.35 1.63 -24.21
CA LYS A 10 -15.46 2.97 -24.80
C LYS A 10 -14.48 3.86 -24.05
N TYR A 11 -13.26 3.96 -24.57
CA TYR A 11 -12.30 4.95 -24.12
C TYR A 11 -12.93 6.35 -24.17
N PRO A 12 -12.51 7.29 -23.31
CA PRO A 12 -12.95 8.68 -23.38
C PRO A 12 -12.81 9.20 -24.81
N LYS A 13 -13.72 10.09 -25.24
CA LYS A 13 -13.77 10.66 -26.61
C LYS A 13 -12.44 11.26 -27.13
N HIS A 14 -11.43 11.43 -26.26
CA HIS A 14 -10.08 11.91 -26.56
C HIS A 14 -9.08 10.84 -27.03
N GLY A 15 -9.47 9.57 -27.16
CA GLY A 15 -8.59 8.52 -27.68
C GLY A 15 -7.32 8.34 -26.83
N ASP A 16 -6.19 8.09 -27.48
CA ASP A 16 -4.87 7.90 -26.86
C ASP A 16 -4.03 9.19 -26.77
N THR A 17 -4.65 10.34 -27.10
CA THR A 17 -4.00 11.66 -27.08
C THR A 17 -3.36 11.98 -25.71
N TRP A 18 -3.96 11.50 -24.62
CA TRP A 18 -3.43 11.70 -23.27
C TRP A 18 -2.11 10.96 -23.05
N ILE A 19 -1.89 9.80 -23.68
CA ILE A 19 -0.65 9.02 -23.59
C ILE A 19 0.49 9.75 -24.31
N ARG A 20 0.19 10.36 -25.47
CA ARG A 20 1.18 11.18 -26.17
C ARG A 20 1.51 12.47 -25.42
N LYS A 21 0.51 13.10 -24.80
CA LYS A 21 0.74 14.26 -23.90
C LYS A 21 1.57 13.86 -22.68
N LEU A 22 1.36 12.66 -22.15
CA LEU A 22 2.15 12.10 -21.07
C LEU A 22 3.62 11.93 -21.46
N SER A 23 3.88 11.36 -22.65
CA SER A 23 5.25 11.23 -23.20
C SER A 23 5.95 12.60 -23.20
N LYS A 24 5.32 13.62 -23.78
CA LYS A 24 5.85 14.98 -23.80
C LYS A 24 6.08 15.53 -22.40
N TYR A 25 5.13 15.33 -21.49
CA TYR A 25 5.27 15.79 -20.10
C TYR A 25 6.48 15.16 -19.39
N ILE A 26 6.68 13.85 -19.56
CA ILE A 26 7.81 13.14 -18.94
C ILE A 26 9.12 13.62 -19.57
N THR A 27 9.17 13.86 -20.89
CA THR A 27 10.34 14.44 -21.57
C THR A 27 10.66 15.86 -21.09
N ASP A 28 9.64 16.68 -20.87
CA ASP A 28 9.79 18.07 -20.42
C ASP A 28 10.08 18.17 -18.90
N SER A 29 9.80 17.10 -18.14
CA SER A 29 10.09 16.99 -16.70
C SER A 29 11.48 16.41 -16.45
N THR A 30 12.03 16.62 -15.26
CA THR A 30 13.28 15.96 -14.80
C THR A 30 13.10 14.49 -14.44
N LEU A 31 11.99 13.87 -14.85
CA LEU A 31 11.71 12.47 -14.59
C LEU A 31 12.69 11.59 -15.37
N HIS A 32 13.45 10.77 -14.64
CA HIS A 32 14.37 9.80 -15.23
C HIS A 32 13.62 8.59 -15.81
N ALA A 33 12.87 8.81 -16.90
CA ALA A 33 12.35 7.72 -17.71
C ALA A 33 13.41 7.25 -18.72
N LYS A 34 13.40 5.95 -19.03
CA LYS A 34 14.27 5.39 -20.09
C LYS A 34 13.79 5.90 -21.46
N ASP A 35 14.70 6.28 -22.36
CA ASP A 35 14.37 6.80 -23.70
C ASP A 35 13.42 5.88 -24.49
N PHE A 36 13.59 4.56 -24.36
CA PHE A 36 12.72 3.57 -24.99
C PHE A 36 11.26 3.63 -24.49
N ILE A 37 11.03 3.99 -23.22
CA ILE A 37 9.68 4.15 -22.66
C ILE A 37 9.03 5.39 -23.26
N LEU A 38 9.77 6.49 -23.37
CA LEU A 38 9.30 7.74 -23.99
C LEU A 38 8.91 7.53 -25.45
N ASP A 39 9.74 6.80 -26.20
CA ASP A 39 9.47 6.40 -27.59
C ASP A 39 8.19 5.57 -27.69
N CYS A 40 8.02 4.55 -26.84
CA CYS A 40 6.79 3.76 -26.80
C CYS A 40 5.54 4.61 -26.47
N LEU A 41 5.63 5.56 -25.54
CA LEU A 41 4.49 6.42 -25.19
C LEU A 41 4.12 7.40 -26.31
N SER A 42 5.09 7.80 -27.15
CA SER A 42 4.83 8.69 -28.29
C SER A 42 3.88 8.07 -29.32
N HIS A 43 3.92 6.73 -29.44
CA HIS A 43 3.04 5.91 -30.28
C HIS A 43 1.64 5.71 -29.67
N GLY A 44 1.34 6.33 -28.53
CA GLY A 44 0.00 6.30 -27.93
C GLY A 44 -0.36 4.94 -27.33
N LEU A 45 -1.62 4.52 -27.48
CA LEU A 45 -2.13 3.34 -26.77
C LEU A 45 -1.48 2.03 -27.26
N SER A 46 -1.16 1.94 -28.55
CA SER A 46 -0.50 0.77 -29.12
C SER A 46 0.91 0.61 -28.55
N GLY A 47 1.68 1.69 -28.47
CA GLY A 47 3.01 1.66 -27.89
C GLY A 47 3.01 1.37 -26.39
N TYR A 48 2.08 1.95 -25.63
CA TYR A 48 1.92 1.61 -24.21
C TYR A 48 1.54 0.14 -23.98
N LYS A 49 0.64 -0.42 -24.81
CA LYS A 49 0.25 -1.84 -24.71
C LYS A 49 1.44 -2.78 -24.88
N ASN A 50 2.39 -2.42 -25.74
CA ASN A 50 3.58 -3.21 -26.06
C ASN A 50 4.68 -3.14 -24.97
N LEU A 51 4.56 -2.24 -23.98
CA LEU A 51 5.50 -2.20 -22.86
C LEU A 51 5.41 -3.47 -22.01
N SER A 52 6.57 -3.95 -21.56
CA SER A 52 6.64 -5.01 -20.55
C SER A 52 6.01 -4.54 -19.23
N PRO A 53 5.57 -5.46 -18.36
CA PRO A 53 4.97 -5.09 -17.07
C PRO A 53 5.91 -4.24 -16.20
N SER A 54 7.21 -4.55 -16.14
CA SER A 54 8.20 -3.70 -15.46
C SER A 54 8.20 -2.27 -16.00
N HIS A 55 8.21 -2.09 -17.33
CA HIS A 55 8.22 -0.75 -17.91
C HIS A 55 6.88 -0.01 -17.71
N LYS A 56 5.75 -0.72 -17.67
CA LYS A 56 4.46 -0.12 -17.30
C LYS A 56 4.46 0.38 -15.86
N LEU A 57 5.10 -0.36 -14.94
CA LEU A 57 5.28 0.06 -13.55
C LEU A 57 6.28 1.21 -13.42
N ASP A 58 7.39 1.21 -14.18
CA ASP A 58 8.32 2.34 -14.24
C ASP A 58 7.58 3.65 -14.59
N VAL A 59 6.67 3.60 -15.59
CA VAL A 59 5.82 4.75 -15.95
C VAL A 59 4.91 5.16 -14.80
N LEU A 60 4.20 4.22 -14.17
CA LEU A 60 3.30 4.51 -13.06
C LEU A 60 4.03 5.12 -11.86
N ASN A 61 5.16 4.54 -11.47
CA ASN A 61 5.99 5.05 -10.39
C ASN A 61 6.46 6.47 -10.69
N SER A 62 6.93 6.74 -11.91
CA SER A 62 7.34 8.10 -12.32
C SER A 62 6.20 9.12 -12.18
N LEU A 63 4.97 8.73 -12.55
CA LEU A 63 3.80 9.60 -12.39
C LEU A 63 3.39 9.77 -10.93
N CYS A 64 3.52 8.73 -10.12
CA CYS A 64 3.28 8.82 -8.69
C CYS A 64 4.31 9.74 -8.03
N ASP A 65 5.60 9.59 -8.34
CA ASP A 65 6.67 10.43 -7.80
C ASP A 65 6.44 11.90 -8.14
N GLU A 66 6.06 12.19 -9.38
CA GLU A 66 5.69 13.54 -9.81
C GLU A 66 4.43 14.07 -9.09
N ALA A 67 3.38 13.25 -8.98
CA ALA A 67 2.16 13.66 -8.29
C ALA A 67 2.42 13.90 -6.80
N LEU A 68 3.27 13.09 -6.17
CA LEU A 68 3.68 13.18 -4.77
C LEU A 68 4.66 14.33 -4.53
N SER A 69 5.49 14.69 -5.51
CA SER A 69 6.36 15.88 -5.44
C SER A 69 5.57 17.19 -5.51
N SER A 70 4.33 17.15 -6.02
CA SER A 70 3.43 18.30 -5.98
C SER A 70 3.14 18.75 -4.55
N GLU A 71 3.49 19.99 -4.24
CA GLU A 71 3.28 20.61 -2.92
C GLU A 71 1.83 20.49 -2.43
N LYS A 72 0.85 20.60 -3.34
CA LYS A 72 -0.58 20.48 -3.01
C LYS A 72 -0.95 19.08 -2.54
N LEU A 73 -0.41 18.05 -3.19
CA LEU A 73 -0.69 16.66 -2.83
C LEU A 73 0.09 16.29 -1.56
N ARG A 74 1.36 16.67 -1.49
CA ARG A 74 2.22 16.49 -0.31
C ARG A 74 1.63 17.12 0.94
N THR A 75 1.20 18.38 0.87
CA THR A 75 0.56 19.09 2.00
C THR A 75 -0.73 18.40 2.43
N ARG A 76 -1.54 17.88 1.47
CA ARG A 76 -2.77 17.15 1.79
C ARG A 76 -2.48 15.80 2.45
N ILE A 77 -1.45 15.08 2.03
CA ILE A 77 -1.05 13.80 2.61
C ILE A 77 -0.47 14.03 4.02
N GLU A 78 0.47 14.98 4.16
CA GLU A 78 1.10 15.34 5.44
C GLU A 78 0.10 15.89 6.46
N ALA A 79 -0.81 16.79 6.06
CA ALA A 79 -1.85 17.30 6.94
C ALA A 79 -2.80 16.18 7.42
N ARG A 80 -3.00 15.14 6.60
CA ARG A 80 -3.95 14.05 6.91
C ARG A 80 -3.33 12.96 7.78
N GLU A 81 -2.09 12.53 7.48
CA GLU A 81 -1.34 11.61 8.33
C GLU A 81 -0.86 12.27 9.64
N GLY A 82 -0.46 13.54 9.56
CA GLY A 82 0.02 14.31 10.70
C GLY A 82 -1.01 14.41 11.80
N VAL A 83 -2.27 14.71 11.48
CA VAL A 83 -3.36 14.87 12.46
C VAL A 83 -3.67 13.56 13.18
N ALA A 84 -3.83 12.45 12.46
CA ALA A 84 -4.11 11.15 13.08
C ALA A 84 -2.93 10.66 13.92
N ARG A 85 -1.70 10.76 13.41
CA ARG A 85 -0.49 10.39 14.16
C ARG A 85 -0.26 11.29 15.39
N GLN A 86 -0.60 12.58 15.29
CA GLN A 86 -0.50 13.50 16.41
C GLN A 86 -1.55 13.21 17.49
N LYS A 87 -2.80 12.89 17.10
CA LYS A 87 -3.82 12.39 18.04
C LYS A 87 -3.35 11.11 18.75
N ILE A 88 -2.77 10.15 18.02
CA ILE A 88 -2.23 8.90 18.60
C ILE A 88 -1.09 9.21 19.58
N ARG A 89 -0.14 10.08 19.22
CA ARG A 89 0.95 10.48 20.11
C ARG A 89 0.44 11.16 21.38
N ALA A 90 -0.42 12.18 21.23
CA ALA A 90 -0.98 12.91 22.36
C ALA A 90 -1.79 11.99 23.30
N ALA A 91 -2.60 11.08 22.74
CA ALA A 91 -3.36 10.12 23.53
C ALA A 91 -2.45 9.10 24.24
N THR A 92 -1.36 8.68 23.60
CA THR A 92 -0.37 7.76 24.19
C THR A 92 0.42 8.41 25.33
N GLU A 93 0.81 9.68 25.16
CA GLU A 93 1.49 10.45 26.19
C GLU A 93 0.58 10.69 27.40
N LYS A 94 -0.68 11.12 27.16
CA LYS A 94 -1.69 11.25 28.20
C LYS A 94 -1.98 9.93 28.92
N GLU A 95 -2.07 8.81 28.21
CA GLU A 95 -2.22 7.48 28.82
C GLU A 95 -1.04 7.13 29.73
N LYS A 96 0.19 7.46 29.32
CA LYS A 96 1.40 7.18 30.10
C LYS A 96 1.45 8.04 31.38
N GLU A 97 1.23 9.35 31.26
CA GLU A 97 1.21 10.28 32.40
C GLU A 97 0.15 9.88 33.44
N LEU A 98 -1.05 9.49 33.00
CA LEU A 98 -2.13 9.09 33.91
C LEU A 98 -1.85 7.75 34.60
N LYS A 99 -1.20 6.80 33.92
CA LYS A 99 -0.75 5.54 34.55
C LYS A 99 0.34 5.78 35.59
N GLU A 100 1.24 6.72 35.33
CA GLU A 100 2.28 7.11 36.30
C GLU A 100 1.66 7.73 37.54
N ARG A 101 0.73 8.69 37.38
CA ARG A 101 -0.06 9.26 38.49
C ARG A 101 -0.85 8.22 39.27
N GLN A 102 -1.46 7.26 38.57
CA GLN A 102 -2.18 6.15 39.21
C GLN A 102 -1.25 5.29 40.07
N ASN A 103 -0.05 4.98 39.56
CA ASN A 103 0.95 4.18 40.28
C ASN A 103 1.50 4.93 41.50
N ASP A 104 1.73 6.23 41.39
CA ASP A 104 2.23 7.03 42.51
C ASP A 104 1.18 7.21 43.61
N MET A 105 -0.10 7.38 43.25
CA MET A 105 -1.20 7.32 44.22
C MET A 105 -1.33 5.95 44.89
N ALA A 106 -1.12 4.86 44.15
CA ALA A 106 -1.13 3.52 44.72
C ALA A 106 -0.05 3.35 45.80
N LYS A 107 1.14 3.90 45.56
CA LYS A 107 2.26 3.87 46.50
C LYS A 107 2.01 4.73 47.74
N THR A 108 1.38 5.90 47.60
CA THR A 108 1.10 6.78 48.74
C THR A 108 -0.03 6.29 49.62
N MET A 109 -1.02 5.58 49.05
CA MET A 109 -2.17 5.03 49.78
C MET A 109 -2.00 3.58 50.23
N GLY A 110 -0.77 3.03 50.17
CA GLY A 110 -0.51 1.66 50.65
C GLY A 110 -1.22 0.56 49.85
N GLY A 111 -1.62 0.82 48.61
CA GLY A 111 -2.31 -0.12 47.73
C GLY A 111 -3.85 -0.05 47.75
N GLU A 112 -4.47 0.65 48.70
CA GLU A 112 -5.93 0.86 48.74
C GLU A 112 -6.32 2.11 47.95
N ILE A 113 -6.80 1.88 46.73
CA ILE A 113 -7.25 2.94 45.79
C ILE A 113 -8.79 2.87 45.58
N ALA A 114 -9.41 1.77 46.01
CA ALA A 114 -10.84 1.52 45.82
C ALA A 114 -11.68 2.50 46.64
N GLY A 115 -12.54 3.27 45.97
CA GLY A 115 -13.41 4.28 46.60
C GLY A 115 -12.85 5.70 46.61
N ASN A 116 -11.60 5.93 46.17
CA ASN A 116 -11.07 7.27 45.99
C ASN A 116 -11.63 7.89 44.68
N GLU A 117 -12.31 9.03 44.81
CA GLU A 117 -12.90 9.79 43.71
C GLU A 117 -11.85 10.28 42.70
N GLU A 118 -10.66 10.65 43.16
CA GLU A 118 -9.54 11.06 42.31
C GLU A 118 -8.98 9.89 41.49
N ALA A 119 -8.93 8.70 42.07
CA ALA A 119 -8.48 7.52 41.36
C ALA A 119 -9.51 6.99 40.35
N ASN A 120 -10.80 7.09 40.67
CA ASN A 120 -11.88 6.80 39.73
C ASN A 120 -11.85 7.77 38.54
N ASN A 121 -11.60 9.06 38.80
CA ASN A 121 -11.43 10.07 37.74
C ASN A 121 -10.24 9.73 36.82
N ILE A 122 -9.08 9.38 37.38
CA ILE A 122 -7.91 8.98 36.59
C ILE A 122 -8.18 7.72 35.77
N PHE A 123 -8.91 6.73 36.32
CA PHE A 123 -9.32 5.55 35.58
C PHE A 123 -10.22 5.90 34.38
N CYS A 124 -11.20 6.79 34.57
CA CYS A 124 -12.04 7.29 33.48
C CYS A 124 -11.20 7.99 32.39
N GLN A 125 -10.27 8.86 32.76
CA GLN A 125 -9.42 9.56 31.80
C GLN A 125 -8.46 8.63 31.04
N ILE A 126 -7.97 7.54 31.68
CA ILE A 126 -7.18 6.50 30.99
C ILE A 126 -8.05 5.79 29.94
N LYS A 127 -9.30 5.48 30.28
CA LYS A 127 -10.25 4.85 29.35
C LYS A 127 -10.53 5.76 28.16
N GLU A 128 -10.81 7.03 28.40
CA GLU A 128 -11.00 8.04 27.35
C GLU A 128 -9.77 8.18 26.45
N ALA A 129 -8.56 8.25 27.02
CA ALA A 129 -7.32 8.33 26.25
C ALA A 129 -7.14 7.10 25.34
N LYS A 130 -7.49 5.90 25.84
CA LYS A 130 -7.46 4.67 25.03
C LYS A 130 -8.51 4.67 23.92
N GLU A 131 -9.72 5.15 24.19
CA GLU A 131 -10.79 5.28 23.18
C GLU A 131 -10.40 6.28 22.09
N VAL A 132 -9.84 7.45 22.45
CA VAL A 132 -9.33 8.44 21.49
C VAL A 132 -8.19 7.87 20.64
N LYS A 133 -7.26 7.13 21.26
CA LYS A 133 -6.17 6.46 20.56
C LYS A 133 -6.72 5.42 19.56
N GLN A 134 -7.65 4.58 20.00
CA GLN A 134 -8.24 3.54 19.16
C GLN A 134 -9.06 4.15 18.01
N ALA A 135 -9.84 5.21 18.27
CA ALA A 135 -10.57 5.92 17.24
C ALA A 135 -9.63 6.55 16.20
N ALA A 136 -8.51 7.14 16.62
CA ALA A 136 -7.51 7.68 15.70
C ALA A 136 -6.76 6.58 14.91
N MET A 137 -6.57 5.39 15.50
CA MET A 137 -6.02 4.22 14.80
C MET A 137 -7.01 3.66 13.77
N ASN A 138 -8.30 3.56 14.13
CA ASN A 138 -9.36 3.15 13.21
C ASN A 138 -9.52 4.19 12.07
N GLU A 139 -9.45 5.50 12.36
CA GLU A 139 -9.42 6.55 11.34
C GLU A 139 -8.25 6.37 10.37
N LEU A 140 -7.10 5.88 10.84
CA LEU A 140 -5.93 5.61 10.00
C LEU A 140 -6.08 4.32 9.18
N GLU A 141 -6.75 3.31 9.73
CA GLU A 141 -7.00 2.01 9.10
C GLU A 141 -8.13 2.06 8.07
N GLU A 142 -9.31 2.60 8.44
CA GLU A 142 -10.48 2.75 7.55
C GLU A 142 -10.21 3.70 6.37
N ARG A 143 -9.41 4.75 6.59
CA ARG A 143 -9.13 5.75 5.54
C ARG A 143 -8.01 5.33 4.61
N GLY A 144 -7.52 4.11 4.75
CA GLY A 144 -6.42 3.59 3.97
C GLY A 144 -5.19 4.43 4.23
N CYS A 145 -4.49 4.15 5.33
CA CYS A 145 -3.03 4.09 5.18
C CYS A 145 -2.80 3.37 3.85
N VAL A 146 -1.95 3.91 2.99
CA VAL A 146 -1.43 3.21 1.80
C VAL A 146 -0.70 1.98 2.35
N LEU A 147 -1.46 0.99 2.80
CA LEU A 147 -0.98 -0.31 3.19
C LEU A 147 -0.46 -0.81 1.87
N ARG A 148 0.87 -0.73 1.72
CA ARG A 148 1.61 -1.48 0.73
C ARG A 148 0.87 -2.79 0.58
N SER A 149 0.27 -3.02 -0.59
CA SER A 149 -0.45 -4.24 -0.87
C SER A 149 0.41 -5.37 -0.34
N THR A 150 -0.09 -6.20 0.56
CA THR A 150 0.75 -7.29 1.05
C THR A 150 0.82 -8.33 -0.07
N PRO A 151 2.00 -8.86 -0.41
CA PRO A 151 2.09 -9.92 -1.39
C PRO A 151 1.28 -11.11 -0.88
N VAL A 152 0.48 -11.71 -1.77
CA VAL A 152 -0.35 -12.89 -1.46
C VAL A 152 0.53 -14.09 -1.11
N MET A 153 1.75 -14.13 -1.67
CA MET A 153 2.76 -15.11 -1.34
C MET A 153 4.15 -14.52 -1.58
N VAL A 154 5.11 -14.89 -0.73
CA VAL A 154 6.53 -14.70 -0.99
C VAL A 154 7.23 -16.05 -0.89
N ASP A 155 7.96 -16.44 -1.93
CA ASP A 155 8.77 -17.65 -1.95
C ASP A 155 10.12 -17.38 -2.62
N LYS A 156 11.22 -17.75 -1.98
CA LYS A 156 12.58 -17.75 -2.58
C LYS A 156 12.97 -16.55 -3.48
N GLY A 157 12.60 -15.32 -3.10
CA GLY A 157 13.02 -14.08 -3.80
C GLY A 157 11.99 -13.66 -4.86
N VAL A 158 10.82 -14.26 -4.81
CA VAL A 158 9.69 -14.00 -5.66
C VAL A 158 8.52 -13.61 -4.78
N ALA A 159 7.87 -12.48 -5.10
CA ALA A 159 6.62 -12.08 -4.49
C ALA A 159 5.49 -12.13 -5.52
N TYR A 160 4.33 -12.63 -5.10
CA TYR A 160 3.12 -12.70 -5.89
C TYR A 160 2.14 -11.65 -5.36
N TRP A 161 1.70 -10.77 -6.23
CA TRP A 161 0.88 -9.61 -5.88
C TRP A 161 -0.46 -9.73 -6.56
N LYS A 162 -1.54 -9.73 -5.79
CA LYS A 162 -2.88 -9.61 -6.36
C LYS A 162 -3.22 -8.13 -6.39
N LEU A 163 -3.31 -7.58 -7.59
CA LEU A 163 -3.78 -6.22 -7.78
C LEU A 163 -5.27 -6.27 -8.11
N ASP A 164 -6.10 -5.74 -7.22
CA ASP A 164 -7.51 -5.55 -7.46
C ASP A 164 -7.66 -4.35 -8.41
N GLY A 165 -7.85 -4.64 -9.70
CA GLY A 165 -8.06 -3.64 -10.75
C GLY A 165 -9.54 -3.40 -11.02
N TYR A 166 -9.86 -2.25 -11.61
CA TYR A 166 -11.23 -1.88 -12.03
C TYR A 166 -11.72 -2.63 -13.29
N CYS A 167 -11.00 -3.65 -13.78
CA CYS A 167 -11.39 -4.42 -14.96
C CYS A 167 -12.03 -5.74 -14.54
N ASP A 168 -13.33 -5.88 -14.82
CA ASP A 168 -14.26 -6.78 -14.15
C ASP A 168 -13.97 -8.30 -14.19
N ASN A 169 -12.98 -8.83 -14.91
CA ASN A 169 -12.88 -10.28 -15.09
C ASN A 169 -11.55 -10.96 -14.73
N ASN A 170 -10.44 -10.26 -14.47
CA ASN A 170 -9.20 -10.94 -14.14
C ASN A 170 -8.50 -10.26 -12.94
N THR A 171 -8.55 -10.92 -11.77
CA THR A 171 -7.64 -10.59 -10.68
C THR A 171 -6.23 -11.01 -11.08
N ASN A 172 -5.49 -10.07 -11.66
CA ASN A 172 -4.16 -10.32 -12.19
C ASN A 172 -3.17 -10.46 -11.05
N ILE A 173 -2.72 -11.70 -10.84
CA ILE A 173 -1.56 -11.98 -10.00
C ILE A 173 -0.33 -11.53 -10.79
N LEU A 174 0.42 -10.57 -10.26
CA LEU A 174 1.72 -10.19 -10.78
C LEU A 174 2.81 -10.94 -10.03
N ARG A 175 3.88 -11.28 -10.74
CA ARG A 175 5.08 -11.88 -10.17
C ARG A 175 6.20 -10.86 -10.17
N GLN A 176 6.71 -10.56 -8.98
CA GLN A 176 7.87 -9.72 -8.76
C GLN A 176 9.06 -10.63 -8.42
N GLU A 177 10.16 -10.49 -9.14
CA GLU A 177 11.45 -11.05 -8.77
C GLU A 177 12.34 -9.98 -8.17
N PHE A 178 12.84 -10.22 -6.97
CA PHE A 178 13.73 -9.31 -6.26
C PHE A 178 14.91 -10.06 -5.64
N ASP A 179 16.06 -9.39 -5.55
CA ASP A 179 17.26 -9.96 -4.93
C ASP A 179 17.12 -9.91 -3.40
N LYS A 180 17.21 -11.07 -2.74
CA LYS A 180 17.13 -11.15 -1.27
C LYS A 180 18.38 -10.61 -0.58
N GLU A 181 19.51 -10.63 -1.26
CA GLU A 181 20.83 -10.42 -0.67
C GLU A 181 21.43 -9.07 -1.08
N ALA A 182 20.69 -8.26 -1.86
CA ALA A 182 21.12 -6.97 -2.40
C ALA A 182 22.52 -7.00 -3.07
N THR A 183 22.97 -8.19 -3.50
CA THR A 183 24.36 -8.44 -3.90
C THR A 183 24.54 -8.31 -5.42
N MET A 184 23.46 -8.37 -6.20
CA MET A 184 23.46 -8.06 -7.63
C MET A 184 22.56 -6.90 -7.98
N LYS A 185 22.97 -6.16 -9.03
CA LYS A 185 22.23 -5.11 -9.76
C LYS A 185 20.94 -5.63 -10.43
N ASN A 186 20.17 -6.51 -9.79
CA ASN A 186 18.88 -6.94 -10.30
C ASN A 186 17.90 -5.79 -10.12
N GLN A 187 17.65 -5.10 -11.22
CA GLN A 187 16.50 -4.20 -11.36
C GLN A 187 15.26 -5.01 -10.99
N ASP A 188 14.41 -4.47 -10.14
CA ASP A 188 13.15 -5.08 -9.73
C ASP A 188 12.34 -5.49 -10.98
N LYS A 189 12.13 -6.81 -11.21
CA LYS A 189 11.51 -7.33 -12.43
C LYS A 189 10.09 -7.81 -12.16
N TRP A 190 9.15 -7.33 -12.96
CA TRP A 190 7.74 -7.63 -12.84
C TRP A 190 7.24 -8.36 -14.08
N PHE A 191 6.46 -9.41 -13.84
CA PHE A 191 5.91 -10.29 -14.87
C PHE A 191 4.39 -10.41 -14.70
N MET A 192 3.71 -10.50 -15.84
CA MET A 192 2.30 -10.87 -15.94
C MET A 192 2.22 -12.31 -16.43
N PHE A 193 1.26 -13.06 -15.90
CA PHE A 193 0.91 -14.38 -16.43
C PHE A 193 -0.03 -14.23 -17.62
N SER A 194 0.08 -15.14 -18.58
CA SER A 194 -0.97 -15.36 -19.57
C SER A 194 -2.26 -15.87 -18.91
N GLU A 195 -3.40 -15.82 -19.63
CA GLU A 195 -4.68 -16.29 -19.09
C GLU A 195 -4.65 -17.77 -18.65
N ASP A 196 -3.90 -18.60 -19.38
CA ASP A 196 -3.73 -20.03 -19.06
C ASP A 196 -2.83 -20.24 -17.83
N GLU A 197 -1.74 -19.50 -17.73
CA GLU A 197 -0.83 -19.52 -16.58
C GLU A 197 -1.49 -18.97 -15.31
N GLN A 198 -2.39 -17.99 -15.46
CA GLN A 198 -3.07 -17.34 -14.34
C GLN A 198 -3.89 -18.34 -13.51
N LYS A 199 -4.61 -19.27 -14.14
CA LYS A 199 -5.37 -20.33 -13.43
C LYS A 199 -4.46 -21.26 -12.63
N VAL A 200 -3.31 -21.62 -13.21
CA VAL A 200 -2.33 -22.51 -12.55
C VAL A 200 -1.72 -21.80 -11.35
N VAL A 201 -1.36 -20.52 -11.51
CA VAL A 201 -0.77 -19.71 -10.43
C VAL A 201 -1.79 -19.42 -9.34
N GLU A 202 -3.04 -19.13 -9.68
CA GLU A 202 -4.09 -18.89 -8.69
C GLU A 202 -4.34 -20.13 -7.83
N ASN A 203 -4.39 -21.32 -8.44
CA ASN A 203 -4.45 -22.60 -7.71
C ASN A 203 -3.21 -22.83 -6.83
N HIS A 204 -2.02 -22.52 -7.34
CA HIS A 204 -0.78 -22.63 -6.57
C HIS A 204 -0.76 -21.69 -5.36
N VAL A 205 -1.20 -20.45 -5.57
CA VAL A 205 -1.23 -19.40 -4.54
C VAL A 205 -2.24 -19.75 -3.44
N THR A 206 -3.45 -20.16 -3.81
CA THR A 206 -4.49 -20.59 -2.86
C THR A 206 -4.10 -21.86 -2.10
N THR A 207 -3.54 -22.86 -2.76
CA THR A 207 -3.13 -24.13 -2.12
C THR A 207 -2.03 -23.94 -1.07
N ARG A 208 -1.11 -23.00 -1.29
CA ARG A 208 -0.02 -22.72 -0.36
C ARG A 208 -0.38 -21.69 0.71
N SER A 209 -1.22 -20.70 0.42
CA SER A 209 -1.70 -19.75 1.43
C SER A 209 -2.58 -20.42 2.49
N GLN A 210 -3.26 -21.52 2.14
CA GLN A 210 -4.06 -22.34 3.07
C GLN A 210 -3.23 -23.28 3.96
N ARG A 211 -1.92 -23.46 3.72
CA ARG A 211 -1.09 -24.27 4.60
C ARG A 211 -0.73 -23.44 5.84
N PRO A 212 -1.03 -23.91 7.07
CA PRO A 212 -0.61 -23.22 8.28
C PRO A 212 0.89 -23.02 8.23
N TRP A 213 1.35 -21.79 8.53
CA TRP A 213 2.75 -21.46 8.73
C TRP A 213 3.34 -22.45 9.74
N ARG A 214 4.08 -23.45 9.25
CA ARG A 214 4.96 -24.22 10.13
C ARG A 214 6.09 -23.29 10.49
N LYS A 215 6.10 -22.81 11.73
CA LYS A 215 7.31 -22.25 12.34
C LYS A 215 8.37 -23.36 12.28
N ASP A 216 9.33 -23.22 11.38
CA ASP A 216 10.54 -24.05 11.38
C ASP A 216 11.38 -23.56 12.57
N ASN A 217 11.04 -24.08 13.76
CA ASN A 217 11.94 -24.05 14.90
C ASN A 217 13.04 -25.09 14.60
N ARG A 218 14.17 -24.62 14.08
CA ARG A 218 15.40 -25.38 14.17
C ARG A 218 16.23 -24.84 15.35
N VAL A 219 16.40 -25.74 16.31
CA VAL A 219 17.30 -25.72 17.46
C VAL A 219 18.74 -25.52 17.00
#